data_AF-A0A8T9C2K6-F1
#
_entry.id   AF-A0A8T9C2K6-F1
#
_cell.length_a   1.000
_cell.length_b   1.000
_cell.length_c   1.000
_cell.angle_alpha   90.00
_cell.angle_beta   90.00
_cell.angle_gamma   90.00
#
_symmetry.space_group_name_H-M   'P 1'
#
loop_
_entity.id
_entity.type
_entity.pdbx_description
1 polymer ?
#
loop_
_entity_poly.entity_id
_entity_poly.type
_entity_poly.pdbx_seq_one_letter_code
_entity_poly.pdbx_strand_id
1 'polypeptide(L)'
;MASSSNPPGPFTFTVPGLESDMRIEVFKQVFLVNSIVLKAASEFFRKFLDSPDKAKASSGAYQYDWITLVDKDGKSWFLTAREKSTHGPQDKPYCGNTREQIEGMKNVLSAIHNWPIEIKNSRQLCLVAELADFYRVLPLMSTALHGVFFGNPELVSSFPDNSAELLEASFRLRNKLLFRECFVHVMGPWSKPRYHNLKEQKLKDLAARAEADLKSRLLEIQLQLVVLSMNSKNTLDYGPGFQAGSEFRDDMITAISQSSLLGKDNKLLLAGYYRCLFQHEYKRFDRGEKAKLLLKPLLGNKLVLDRSGVNAGEGKYSDSFLCFELSDAELPWDVNQRVW
;
A
#
# COMPACT_ATOMS: atom_id res chain seq x y z
N MET A 1 -10.41 40.21 -1.88
CA MET A 1 -9.41 40.69 -2.85
C MET A 1 -8.78 39.46 -3.48
N ALA A 2 -9.13 39.15 -4.73
CA ALA A 2 -8.61 37.99 -5.43
C ALA A 2 -7.20 38.31 -5.95
N SER A 3 -6.19 37.59 -5.48
CA SER A 3 -4.82 37.71 -6.01
C SER A 3 -4.79 37.13 -7.43
N SER A 4 -4.57 37.99 -8.42
CA SER A 4 -4.23 37.61 -9.78
C SER A 4 -2.83 37.01 -9.81
N SER A 5 -2.69 35.75 -9.44
CA SER A 5 -1.48 34.98 -9.76
C SER A 5 -1.51 34.66 -11.26
N ASN A 6 -0.44 34.99 -11.99
CA ASN A 6 -0.24 34.53 -13.36
C ASN A 6 -0.56 33.03 -13.47
N PRO A 7 -1.22 32.58 -14.56
CA PRO A 7 -1.46 31.16 -14.74
C PRO A 7 -0.11 30.41 -14.70
N PRO A 8 -0.03 29.27 -13.99
CA PRO A 8 1.19 28.48 -13.96
C PRO A 8 1.57 28.08 -15.38
N GLY A 9 2.88 28.13 -15.69
CA GLY A 9 3.40 27.80 -17.01
C GLY A 9 3.01 26.38 -17.45
N PRO A 10 2.94 26.11 -18.76
CA PRO A 10 2.58 24.80 -19.27
C PRO A 10 3.63 23.74 -18.90
N PHE A 11 3.18 22.54 -18.52
CA PHE A 11 4.04 21.37 -18.44
C PHE A 11 4.17 20.76 -19.84
N THR A 12 5.39 20.67 -20.35
CA THR A 12 5.64 20.13 -21.69
C THR A 12 6.31 18.77 -21.59
N PHE A 13 5.60 17.72 -22.02
CA PHE A 13 6.17 16.39 -22.14
C PHE A 13 6.81 16.26 -23.51
N THR A 14 8.13 16.15 -23.52
CA THR A 14 8.92 16.06 -24.75
C THR A 14 9.22 14.62 -25.10
N VAL A 15 9.05 14.24 -26.37
CA VAL A 15 9.51 12.98 -26.93
C VAL A 15 10.47 13.28 -28.08
N PRO A 16 11.66 12.65 -28.14
CA PRO A 16 12.62 12.92 -29.20
C PRO A 16 12.02 12.78 -30.59
N GLY A 17 12.13 13.82 -31.41
CA GLY A 17 11.61 13.84 -32.78
C GLY A 17 10.11 14.08 -32.92
N LEU A 18 9.38 14.38 -31.84
CA LEU A 18 7.95 14.68 -31.87
C LEU A 18 7.64 16.03 -31.21
N GLU A 19 6.97 16.91 -31.96
CA GLU A 19 6.38 18.13 -31.41
C GLU A 19 5.05 17.81 -30.70
N SER A 20 4.73 18.56 -29.64
CA SER A 20 3.46 18.41 -28.93
C SER A 20 2.30 18.84 -29.82
N ASP A 21 1.44 17.88 -30.17
CA ASP A 21 0.28 18.09 -31.04
C ASP A 21 -1.04 18.16 -30.24
N MET A 22 -0.99 17.96 -28.93
CA MET A 22 -2.16 17.95 -28.06
C MET A 22 -1.95 18.81 -26.81
N ARG A 23 -2.96 19.65 -26.54
CA ARG A 23 -3.07 20.46 -25.32
C ARG A 23 -4.14 19.84 -24.41
N ILE A 24 -3.80 19.61 -23.15
CA ILE A 24 -4.73 19.17 -22.12
C ILE A 24 -4.72 20.22 -21.01
N GLU A 25 -5.89 20.76 -20.67
CA GLU A 25 -6.06 21.71 -19.57
C GLU A 25 -6.84 21.05 -18.43
N VAL A 26 -6.15 20.84 -17.31
CA VAL A 26 -6.76 20.32 -16.08
C VAL A 26 -6.82 21.42 -15.04
N PHE A 27 -8.04 21.85 -14.69
CA PHE A 27 -8.26 22.91 -13.70
C PHE A 27 -7.34 24.14 -13.91
N LYS A 28 -7.27 24.63 -15.15
CA LYS A 28 -6.41 25.76 -15.62
C LYS A 28 -4.91 25.46 -15.71
N GLN A 29 -4.42 24.31 -15.26
CA GLN A 29 -3.06 23.86 -15.55
C GLN A 29 -3.00 23.25 -16.94
N VAL A 30 -2.08 23.74 -17.77
CA VAL A 30 -1.88 23.24 -19.13
C VAL A 30 -0.79 22.17 -19.15
N PHE A 31 -1.05 21.10 -19.89
CA PHE A 31 -0.12 20.03 -20.25
C PHE A 31 -0.04 19.95 -21.77
N LEU A 32 1.17 20.01 -22.33
CA LEU A 32 1.45 19.81 -23.74
C LEU A 32 2.03 18.41 -23.90
N VAL A 33 1.38 17.58 -24.71
CA VAL A 33 1.62 16.14 -24.82
C VAL A 33 1.57 15.70 -26.28
N ASN A 34 2.01 14.47 -26.55
CA ASN A 34 1.92 13.87 -27.88
C ASN A 34 0.74 12.89 -27.93
N SER A 35 -0.24 13.15 -28.79
CA SER A 35 -1.44 12.34 -28.96
C SER A 35 -1.10 10.89 -29.33
N ILE A 36 -0.07 10.69 -30.16
CA ILE A 36 0.38 9.35 -30.57
C ILE A 36 0.85 8.49 -29.38
N VAL A 37 1.52 9.11 -28.41
CA VAL A 37 2.01 8.43 -27.19
C VAL A 37 0.83 8.05 -26.29
N LEU A 38 -0.11 8.98 -26.10
CA LEU A 38 -1.34 8.71 -25.35
C LEU A 38 -2.13 7.54 -25.96
N LYS A 39 -2.30 7.50 -27.29
CA LYS A 39 -3.02 6.42 -27.99
C LYS A 39 -2.31 5.07 -27.89
N ALA A 40 -0.98 5.06 -27.91
CA ALA A 40 -0.20 3.83 -27.74
C ALA A 40 -0.33 3.28 -26.31
N ALA A 41 -0.37 4.16 -25.32
CA ALA A 41 -0.36 3.82 -23.90
C ALA A 41 -1.74 3.51 -23.29
N SER A 42 -2.80 4.10 -23.84
CA SER A 42 -4.13 4.10 -23.24
C SER A 42 -5.23 3.77 -24.25
N GLU A 43 -5.99 2.71 -23.97
CA GLU A 43 -7.17 2.38 -24.77
C GLU A 43 -8.21 3.50 -24.74
N PHE A 44 -8.35 4.20 -23.61
CA PHE A 44 -9.24 5.35 -23.50
C PHE A 44 -8.87 6.41 -24.53
N PHE A 45 -7.63 6.91 -24.53
CA PHE A 45 -7.22 7.96 -25.46
C PHE A 45 -7.29 7.47 -26.92
N ARG A 46 -6.91 6.22 -27.20
CA ARG A 46 -7.05 5.61 -28.53
C ARG A 46 -8.49 5.65 -29.03
N LYS A 47 -9.45 5.19 -28.23
CA LYS A 47 -10.87 5.15 -28.59
C LYS A 47 -11.42 6.54 -28.95
N PHE A 48 -11.07 7.57 -28.18
CA PHE A 48 -11.59 8.91 -28.41
C PHE A 48 -10.84 9.68 -29.51
N LEU A 49 -9.52 9.52 -29.63
CA LEU A 49 -8.69 10.24 -30.60
C LEU A 49 -8.65 9.59 -31.99
N ASP A 50 -9.08 8.33 -32.12
CA ASP A 50 -9.26 7.66 -33.42
C ASP A 50 -10.73 7.59 -33.87
N SER A 51 -11.68 8.03 -33.03
CA SER A 51 -13.11 8.11 -33.37
C SER A 51 -13.37 8.98 -34.62
N PRO A 52 -14.32 8.61 -35.51
CA PRO A 52 -14.74 9.45 -36.62
C PRO A 52 -15.31 10.80 -36.15
N ASP A 53 -15.93 10.84 -34.98
CA ASP A 53 -16.53 12.04 -34.38
C ASP A 53 -15.53 12.85 -33.53
N LYS A 54 -14.22 12.62 -33.68
CA LYS A 54 -13.21 13.36 -32.94
C LYS A 54 -13.22 14.83 -33.35
N ALA A 55 -13.19 15.71 -32.36
CA ALA A 55 -13.03 17.14 -32.61
C ALA A 55 -11.54 17.48 -32.74
N LYS A 56 -11.22 18.30 -33.75
CA LYS A 56 -9.91 18.94 -33.89
C LYS A 56 -9.92 20.28 -33.18
N ALA A 57 -8.76 20.72 -32.70
CA ALA A 57 -8.65 22.03 -32.08
C ALA A 57 -9.00 23.14 -33.08
N SER A 58 -9.69 24.17 -32.60
CA SER A 58 -10.08 25.32 -33.43
C SER A 58 -8.90 26.25 -33.75
N SER A 59 -7.95 26.39 -32.81
CA SER A 59 -6.71 27.14 -33.03
C SER A 59 -5.68 26.20 -33.65
N GLY A 60 -5.28 26.43 -34.90
CA GLY A 60 -4.34 25.56 -35.64
C GLY A 60 -2.95 25.35 -35.03
N ALA A 61 -2.70 25.80 -33.79
CA ALA A 61 -1.48 25.55 -33.02
C ALA A 61 -1.38 24.12 -32.48
N TYR A 62 -2.51 23.43 -32.28
CA TYR A 62 -2.55 22.04 -31.81
C TYR A 62 -3.54 21.24 -32.64
N GLN A 63 -3.35 19.93 -32.77
CA GLN A 63 -4.31 19.05 -33.42
C GLN A 63 -5.52 18.78 -32.50
N TYR A 64 -5.29 18.70 -31.19
CA TYR A 64 -6.32 18.42 -30.18
C TYR A 64 -6.20 19.37 -28.99
N ASP A 65 -7.33 19.89 -28.50
CA ASP A 65 -7.39 20.69 -27.27
C ASP A 65 -8.48 20.14 -26.35
N TRP A 66 -8.07 19.60 -25.20
CA TRP A 66 -8.95 18.95 -24.23
C TRP A 66 -8.96 19.71 -22.91
N ILE A 67 -10.13 19.78 -22.28
CA ILE A 67 -10.34 20.51 -21.03
C ILE A 67 -11.03 19.63 -19.99
N THR A 68 -10.89 20.00 -18.72
CA THR A 68 -11.71 19.44 -17.64
C THR A 68 -13.18 19.80 -17.85
N LEU A 69 -14.03 18.77 -17.82
CA LEU A 69 -15.47 18.89 -17.62
C LEU A 69 -15.82 18.32 -16.24
N VAL A 70 -16.47 19.12 -15.41
CA VAL A 70 -16.95 18.71 -14.08
C VAL A 70 -18.35 18.14 -14.22
N ASP A 71 -18.60 17.00 -13.58
CA ASP A 71 -19.92 16.36 -13.60
C ASP A 71 -20.98 17.18 -12.86
N LYS A 72 -22.25 16.89 -13.12
CA LYS A 72 -23.40 17.60 -12.53
C LYS A 72 -23.40 17.61 -10.99
N ASP A 73 -22.79 16.60 -10.37
CA ASP A 73 -22.68 16.49 -8.92
C ASP A 73 -21.59 17.40 -8.33
N GLY A 74 -20.67 17.92 -9.14
CA GLY A 74 -19.51 18.72 -8.72
C GLY A 74 -18.38 17.91 -8.10
N LYS A 75 -18.53 16.59 -7.96
CA LYS A 75 -17.61 15.70 -7.23
C LYS A 75 -16.67 14.93 -8.14
N SER A 76 -17.07 14.72 -9.38
CA SER A 76 -16.30 13.99 -10.39
C SER A 76 -15.97 14.90 -11.57
N TRP A 77 -14.93 14.52 -12.33
CA TRP A 77 -14.52 15.25 -13.52
C TRP A 77 -13.87 14.29 -14.52
N PHE A 78 -13.87 14.69 -15.80
CA PHE A 78 -13.17 13.97 -16.86
C PHE A 78 -12.68 14.93 -17.94
N LEU A 79 -11.84 14.45 -18.86
CA LEU A 79 -11.40 15.21 -20.01
C LEU A 79 -12.37 15.12 -21.19
N THR A 80 -12.63 16.25 -21.85
CA THR A 80 -13.39 16.31 -23.10
C THR A 80 -12.75 17.27 -24.10
N ALA A 81 -13.03 17.10 -25.39
CA ALA A 81 -12.58 18.05 -26.40
C ALA A 81 -13.26 19.41 -26.21
N ARG A 82 -12.49 20.49 -26.29
CA ARG A 82 -12.98 21.86 -26.07
C ARG A 82 -14.14 22.20 -26.99
N GLU A 83 -14.06 21.78 -28.26
CA GLU A 83 -15.08 22.05 -29.28
C GLU A 83 -16.43 21.39 -29.00
N LYS A 84 -16.42 20.28 -28.24
CA LYS A 84 -17.65 19.60 -27.83
C LYS A 84 -18.30 20.23 -26.60
N SER A 85 -17.59 21.15 -25.93
CA SER A 85 -18.13 21.97 -24.86
C SER A 85 -18.94 23.14 -25.43
N THR A 86 -20.00 22.85 -26.18
CA THR A 86 -20.89 23.85 -26.82
C THR A 86 -21.95 24.41 -25.89
N HIS A 87 -22.07 23.90 -24.67
CA HIS A 87 -22.91 24.50 -23.63
C HIS A 87 -22.06 25.39 -22.75
N GLY A 88 -22.49 26.66 -22.63
CA GLY A 88 -22.00 27.61 -21.64
C GLY A 88 -21.98 27.01 -20.23
N PRO A 89 -21.24 27.65 -19.33
CA PRO A 89 -20.60 26.97 -18.21
C PRO A 89 -21.63 26.19 -17.40
N GLN A 90 -21.44 24.87 -17.30
CA GLN A 90 -21.77 24.25 -16.02
C GLN A 90 -20.70 24.72 -15.05
N ASP A 91 -20.90 25.96 -14.58
CA ASP A 91 -20.15 26.75 -13.59
C ASP A 91 -20.22 26.10 -12.20
N LYS A 92 -20.37 24.77 -12.13
CA LYS A 92 -20.21 24.09 -10.86
C LYS A 92 -18.71 23.96 -10.62
N PRO A 93 -18.15 24.72 -9.66
CA PRO A 93 -16.77 24.50 -9.30
C PRO A 93 -16.63 23.07 -8.80
N TYR A 94 -15.55 22.42 -9.20
CA TYR A 94 -15.17 21.14 -8.60
C TYR A 94 -15.06 21.33 -7.09
N CYS A 95 -15.80 20.52 -6.32
CA CYS A 95 -15.85 20.66 -4.87
C CYS A 95 -14.64 20.05 -4.16
N GLY A 96 -13.81 19.28 -4.88
CA GLY A 96 -12.59 18.67 -4.35
C GLY A 96 -11.36 19.56 -4.47
N ASN A 97 -10.19 19.00 -4.12
CA ASN A 97 -8.92 19.70 -4.20
C ASN A 97 -8.37 19.67 -5.63
N THR A 98 -8.51 20.77 -6.37
CA THR A 98 -8.03 20.90 -7.75
C THR A 98 -6.52 20.69 -7.88
N ARG A 99 -5.73 21.11 -6.89
CA ARG A 99 -4.28 20.93 -6.89
C ARG A 99 -3.89 19.46 -6.82
N GLU A 100 -4.55 18.68 -5.96
CA GLU A 100 -4.33 17.22 -5.90
C GLU A 100 -4.66 16.55 -7.23
N GLN A 101 -5.75 16.97 -7.89
CA GLN A 101 -6.14 16.44 -9.20
C GLN A 101 -5.13 16.78 -10.29
N ILE A 102 -4.62 18.03 -10.30
CA ILE A 102 -3.56 18.45 -11.23
C ILE A 102 -2.30 17.61 -11.02
N GLU A 103 -1.85 17.44 -9.77
CA GLU A 103 -0.65 16.66 -9.46
C GLU A 103 -0.85 15.17 -9.76
N GLY A 104 -2.03 14.62 -9.48
CA GLY A 104 -2.40 13.25 -9.84
C GLY A 104 -2.38 13.03 -11.35
N MET A 105 -2.98 13.96 -12.12
CA MET A 105 -2.97 13.87 -13.58
C MET A 105 -1.56 14.06 -14.16
N LYS A 106 -0.74 14.95 -13.59
CA LYS A 106 0.67 15.09 -13.96
C LYS A 106 1.39 13.75 -13.82
N ASN A 107 1.20 13.03 -12.71
CA ASN A 107 1.81 11.73 -12.49
C ASN A 107 1.34 10.65 -13.49
N VAL A 108 0.04 10.66 -13.84
CA VAL A 108 -0.50 9.78 -14.89
C VAL A 108 0.13 10.07 -16.25
N LEU A 109 0.22 11.34 -16.64
CA LEU A 109 0.87 11.75 -17.89
C LEU A 109 2.37 11.46 -17.87
N SER A 110 3.04 11.64 -16.72
CA SER A 110 4.43 11.25 -16.53
C SER A 110 4.64 9.75 -16.76
N ALA A 111 3.78 8.89 -16.20
CA ALA A 111 3.85 7.45 -16.43
C ALA A 111 3.74 7.10 -17.93
N ILE A 112 2.81 7.74 -18.63
CA ILE A 112 2.59 7.52 -20.07
C ILE A 112 3.82 7.94 -20.90
N HIS A 113 4.47 9.05 -20.53
CA HIS A 113 5.64 9.58 -21.25
C HIS A 113 6.98 9.07 -20.69
N ASN A 114 6.96 8.11 -19.76
CA ASN A 114 8.16 7.60 -19.07
C ASN A 114 8.99 8.70 -18.39
N TRP A 115 8.32 9.69 -17.81
CA TRP A 115 8.92 10.74 -16.99
C TRP A 115 8.90 10.36 -15.51
N PRO A 116 9.80 10.94 -14.69
CA PRO A 116 9.79 10.76 -13.25
C PRO A 116 8.43 11.10 -12.62
N ILE A 117 8.03 10.28 -11.65
CA ILE A 117 6.79 10.42 -10.88
C ILE A 117 7.14 10.74 -9.44
N GLU A 118 6.37 11.63 -8.83
CA GLU A 118 6.51 11.99 -7.42
C GLU A 118 5.19 11.74 -6.68
N ILE A 119 5.22 10.83 -5.71
CA ILE A 119 4.07 10.55 -4.84
C ILE A 119 4.41 11.08 -3.44
N LYS A 120 3.65 12.09 -2.99
CA LYS A 120 3.88 12.81 -1.74
C LYS A 120 3.29 12.10 -0.53
N ASN A 121 2.15 11.44 -0.70
CA ASN A 121 1.43 10.79 0.40
C ASN A 121 0.50 9.68 -0.11
N SER A 122 0.00 8.88 0.84
CA SER A 122 -0.90 7.76 0.59
C SER A 122 -2.18 8.15 -0.16
N ARG A 123 -2.77 9.32 0.15
CA ARG A 123 -3.97 9.84 -0.52
C ARG A 123 -3.71 10.11 -2.00
N GLN A 124 -2.57 10.71 -2.34
CA GLN A 124 -2.18 10.93 -3.73
C GLN A 124 -1.94 9.61 -4.47
N LEU A 125 -1.37 8.60 -3.79
CA LEU A 125 -1.19 7.27 -4.38
C LEU A 125 -2.54 6.63 -4.76
N CYS A 126 -3.53 6.68 -3.86
CA CYS A 126 -4.89 6.23 -4.14
C CYS A 126 -5.52 6.98 -5.32
N LEU A 127 -5.41 8.32 -5.33
CA LEU A 127 -5.93 9.15 -6.42
C LEU A 127 -5.29 8.79 -7.77
N VAL A 128 -3.97 8.62 -7.81
CA VAL A 128 -3.26 8.25 -9.04
C VAL A 128 -3.68 6.86 -9.53
N ALA A 129 -3.93 5.91 -8.62
CA ALA A 129 -4.49 4.61 -8.99
C ALA A 129 -5.90 4.73 -9.60
N GLU A 130 -6.75 5.59 -9.04
CA GLU A 130 -8.10 5.85 -9.56
C GLU A 130 -8.08 6.50 -10.95
N LEU A 131 -7.25 7.53 -11.14
CA LEU A 131 -7.06 8.16 -12.44
C LEU A 131 -6.47 7.18 -13.46
N ALA A 132 -5.51 6.34 -13.05
CA ALA A 132 -4.91 5.34 -13.92
C ALA A 132 -5.93 4.26 -14.35
N ASP A 133 -6.86 3.86 -13.47
CA ASP A 133 -7.96 2.97 -13.83
C ASP A 133 -8.90 3.63 -14.84
N PHE A 134 -9.34 4.86 -14.56
CA PHE A 134 -10.25 5.60 -15.42
C PHE A 134 -9.67 5.82 -16.83
N TYR A 135 -8.42 6.28 -16.91
CA TYR A 135 -7.72 6.51 -18.18
C TYR A 135 -7.05 5.25 -18.75
N ARG A 136 -7.32 4.06 -18.19
CA ARG A 136 -6.86 2.76 -18.71
C ARG A 136 -5.34 2.65 -18.87
N VAL A 137 -4.59 3.04 -17.83
CA VAL A 137 -3.11 3.02 -17.77
C VAL A 137 -2.57 2.40 -16.48
N LEU A 138 -3.35 1.56 -15.80
CA LEU A 138 -2.92 0.83 -14.60
C LEU A 138 -1.58 0.07 -14.77
N PRO A 139 -1.31 -0.66 -15.87
CA PRO A 139 -0.04 -1.38 -16.02
C PRO A 139 1.19 -0.47 -16.04
N LEU A 140 1.09 0.66 -16.73
CA LEU A 140 2.17 1.66 -16.80
C LEU A 140 2.39 2.29 -15.43
N MET A 141 1.30 2.67 -14.76
CA MET A 141 1.37 3.26 -13.43
C MET A 141 1.98 2.29 -12.41
N SER A 142 1.56 1.02 -12.43
CA SER A 142 2.07 -0.03 -11.55
C SER A 142 3.59 -0.20 -11.69
N THR A 143 4.09 -0.17 -12.93
CA THR A 143 5.51 -0.26 -13.24
C THR A 143 6.28 0.97 -12.75
N ALA A 144 5.77 2.17 -13.05
CA ALA A 144 6.45 3.41 -12.71
C ALA A 144 6.57 3.64 -11.20
N LEU A 145 5.64 3.12 -10.40
CA LEU A 145 5.66 3.22 -8.94
C LEU A 145 6.76 2.39 -8.27
N HIS A 146 7.33 1.38 -8.95
CA HIS A 146 8.29 0.47 -8.33
C HIS A 146 9.54 1.21 -7.79
N GLY A 147 10.06 2.19 -8.54
CA GLY A 147 11.21 3.00 -8.10
C GLY A 147 10.85 4.05 -7.04
N VAL A 148 9.59 4.51 -7.02
CA VAL A 148 9.15 5.60 -6.14
C VAL A 148 9.21 5.20 -4.68
N PHE A 149 8.82 3.97 -4.35
CA PHE A 149 8.76 3.53 -2.94
C PHE A 149 10.12 3.48 -2.26
N PHE A 150 11.16 3.05 -2.98
CA PHE A 150 12.52 3.00 -2.42
C PHE A 150 13.17 4.37 -2.31
N GLY A 151 12.78 5.31 -3.17
CA GLY A 151 13.26 6.70 -3.13
C GLY A 151 12.54 7.59 -2.11
N ASN A 152 11.45 7.12 -1.49
CA ASN A 152 10.63 7.93 -0.59
C ASN A 152 10.24 7.19 0.71
N PRO A 153 11.16 7.10 1.70
CA PRO A 153 10.88 6.48 2.99
C PRO A 153 9.76 7.15 3.79
N GLU A 154 9.58 8.46 3.64
CA GLU A 154 8.52 9.21 4.33
C GLU A 154 7.13 8.76 3.88
N LEU A 155 6.94 8.57 2.57
CA LEU A 155 5.71 8.00 2.01
C LEU A 155 5.43 6.62 2.62
N VAL A 156 6.42 5.73 2.63
CA VAL A 156 6.29 4.36 3.15
C VAL A 156 5.94 4.38 4.65
N SER A 157 6.53 5.30 5.42
CA SER A 157 6.24 5.42 6.85
C SER A 157 4.76 5.72 7.15
N SER A 158 4.03 6.32 6.19
CA SER A 158 2.60 6.63 6.30
C SER A 158 1.66 5.47 5.91
N PHE A 159 2.20 4.36 5.38
CA PHE A 159 1.39 3.23 4.91
C PHE A 159 0.56 2.55 6.01
N PRO A 160 1.05 2.32 7.24
CA PRO A 160 0.25 1.67 8.28
C PRO A 160 -1.09 2.37 8.54
N ASP A 161 -1.10 3.71 8.52
CA ASP A 161 -2.28 4.52 8.83
C ASP A 161 -3.36 4.45 7.75
N ASN A 162 -2.96 4.20 6.50
CA ASN A 162 -3.84 4.17 5.32
C ASN A 162 -3.87 2.79 4.64
N SER A 163 -3.43 1.75 5.35
CA SER A 163 -3.12 0.43 4.79
C SER A 163 -4.30 -0.24 4.09
N ALA A 164 -5.53 -0.04 4.57
CA ALA A 164 -6.73 -0.62 3.94
C ALA A 164 -7.00 -0.02 2.55
N GLU A 165 -6.98 1.31 2.43
CA GLU A 165 -7.19 2.01 1.16
C GLU A 165 -6.03 1.73 0.18
N LEU A 166 -4.80 1.72 0.70
CA LEU A 166 -3.62 1.40 -0.09
C LEU A 166 -3.62 -0.06 -0.58
N LEU A 167 -4.11 -1.00 0.23
CA LEU A 167 -4.25 -2.39 -0.21
C LEU A 167 -5.23 -2.47 -1.39
N GLU A 168 -6.36 -1.77 -1.35
CA GLU A 168 -7.29 -1.71 -2.49
C GLU A 168 -6.68 -1.04 -3.72
N ALA A 169 -5.95 0.08 -3.54
CA ALA A 169 -5.25 0.74 -4.63
C ALA A 169 -4.19 -0.19 -5.26
N SER A 170 -3.43 -0.91 -4.43
CA SER A 170 -2.42 -1.87 -4.87
C SER A 170 -3.02 -3.08 -5.59
N PHE A 171 -4.23 -3.51 -5.17
CA PHE A 171 -5.02 -4.55 -5.84
C PHE A 171 -5.43 -4.11 -7.25
N ARG A 172 -5.95 -2.88 -7.40
CA ARG A 172 -6.29 -2.31 -8.72
C ARG A 172 -5.07 -2.18 -9.61
N LEU A 173 -3.96 -1.66 -9.06
CA LEU A 173 -2.68 -1.53 -9.77
C LEU A 173 -2.02 -2.87 -10.08
N ARG A 174 -2.43 -3.96 -9.40
CA ARG A 174 -1.75 -5.25 -9.41
C ARG A 174 -0.25 -5.14 -9.08
N ASN A 175 0.09 -4.18 -8.22
CA ASN A 175 1.48 -3.94 -7.82
C ASN A 175 1.85 -4.90 -6.69
N LYS A 176 2.61 -5.95 -7.00
CA LYS A 176 2.97 -7.02 -6.04
C LYS A 176 3.67 -6.50 -4.79
N LEU A 177 4.60 -5.57 -4.97
CA LEU A 177 5.44 -5.05 -3.88
C LEU A 177 4.59 -4.25 -2.89
N LEU A 178 3.83 -3.28 -3.40
CA LEU A 178 2.92 -2.48 -2.58
C LEU A 178 1.83 -3.35 -1.93
N PHE A 179 1.29 -4.31 -2.67
CA PHE A 179 0.23 -5.18 -2.15
C PHE A 179 0.71 -6.02 -0.96
N ARG A 180 1.87 -6.66 -1.06
CA ARG A 180 2.44 -7.44 0.04
C ARG A 180 2.74 -6.57 1.26
N GLU A 181 3.29 -5.38 1.04
CA GLU A 181 3.57 -4.44 2.12
C GLU A 181 2.30 -4.03 2.86
N CYS A 182 1.29 -3.56 2.12
CA CYS A 182 0.01 -3.15 2.67
C CYS A 182 -0.75 -4.32 3.30
N PHE A 183 -0.62 -5.53 2.74
CA PHE A 183 -1.24 -6.73 3.28
C PHE A 183 -0.76 -6.99 4.71
N VAL A 184 0.57 -7.00 4.93
CA VAL A 184 1.12 -7.15 6.29
C VAL A 184 0.58 -6.07 7.23
N HIS A 185 0.49 -4.81 6.78
CA HIS A 185 -0.04 -3.73 7.62
C HIS A 185 -1.52 -3.82 7.95
N VAL A 186 -2.37 -4.37 7.06
CA VAL A 186 -3.81 -4.53 7.38
C VAL A 186 -4.09 -5.68 8.33
N MET A 187 -3.19 -6.65 8.43
CA MET A 187 -3.30 -7.75 9.39
C MET A 187 -3.10 -7.28 10.83
N GLY A 188 -2.42 -6.14 11.03
CA GLY A 188 -2.26 -5.49 12.33
C GLY A 188 -3.22 -4.31 12.52
N PRO A 189 -3.46 -3.86 13.76
CA PRO A 189 -3.07 -4.51 15.01
C PRO A 189 -3.79 -5.84 15.26
N TRP A 190 -3.18 -6.79 15.96
CA TRP A 190 -3.73 -8.12 16.23
C TRP A 190 -5.03 -8.06 17.05
N SER A 191 -5.10 -7.13 18.01
CA SER A 191 -6.31 -6.93 18.82
C SER A 191 -7.48 -6.37 18.01
N LYS A 192 -7.21 -5.69 16.89
CA LYS A 192 -8.20 -5.08 16.01
C LYS A 192 -7.67 -4.98 14.57
N PRO A 193 -7.66 -6.09 13.81
CA PRO A 193 -7.08 -6.10 12.47
C PRO A 193 -7.78 -5.08 11.56
N ARG A 194 -6.99 -4.29 10.81
CA ARG A 194 -7.51 -3.26 9.92
C ARG A 194 -8.21 -3.82 8.68
N TYR A 195 -7.97 -5.09 8.33
CA TYR A 195 -8.58 -5.71 7.16
C TYR A 195 -10.12 -5.76 7.24
N HIS A 196 -10.72 -5.65 8.43
CA HIS A 196 -12.17 -5.52 8.58
C HIS A 196 -12.73 -4.27 7.88
N ASN A 197 -11.92 -3.23 7.70
CA ASN A 197 -12.30 -1.97 7.05
C ASN A 197 -12.22 -2.02 5.52
N LEU A 198 -11.74 -3.12 4.93
CA LEU A 198 -11.70 -3.28 3.48
C LEU A 198 -13.12 -3.23 2.90
N LYS A 199 -13.25 -2.79 1.65
CA LYS A 199 -14.51 -2.82 0.89
C LYS A 199 -14.61 -4.08 0.05
N GLU A 200 -13.49 -4.51 -0.52
CA GLU A 200 -13.42 -5.69 -1.39
C GLU A 200 -13.46 -7.01 -0.59
N GLN A 201 -14.47 -7.83 -0.85
CA GLN A 201 -14.68 -9.09 -0.13
C GLN A 201 -13.57 -10.10 -0.40
N LYS A 202 -13.04 -10.17 -1.64
CA LYS A 202 -11.93 -11.07 -1.95
C LYS A 202 -10.70 -10.82 -1.09
N LEU A 203 -10.43 -9.56 -0.77
CA LEU A 203 -9.30 -9.17 0.09
C LEU A 203 -9.59 -9.51 1.56
N LYS A 204 -10.84 -9.36 2.02
CA LYS A 204 -11.25 -9.81 3.36
C LYS A 204 -11.09 -11.31 3.52
N ASP A 205 -11.53 -12.09 2.54
CA ASP A 205 -11.44 -13.55 2.59
C ASP A 205 -9.98 -14.01 2.60
N LEU A 206 -9.12 -13.36 1.83
CA LEU A 206 -7.67 -13.61 1.84
C LEU A 206 -7.06 -13.30 3.22
N ALA A 207 -7.39 -12.15 3.80
CA ALA A 207 -6.92 -11.76 5.13
C ALA A 207 -7.45 -12.69 6.23
N ALA A 208 -8.73 -13.08 6.19
CA ALA A 208 -9.33 -13.99 7.16
C ALA A 208 -8.68 -15.38 7.12
N ARG A 209 -8.34 -15.90 5.94
CA ARG A 209 -7.57 -17.15 5.80
C ARG A 209 -6.17 -17.02 6.40
N ALA A 210 -5.47 -15.94 6.11
CA ALA A 210 -4.14 -15.68 6.66
C ALA A 210 -4.18 -15.51 8.20
N GLU A 211 -5.23 -14.88 8.74
CA GLU A 211 -5.43 -14.78 10.19
C GLU A 211 -5.68 -16.16 10.81
N ALA A 212 -6.52 -16.99 10.19
CA ALA A 212 -6.81 -18.35 10.67
C ALA A 212 -5.57 -19.25 10.68
N ASP A 213 -4.74 -19.16 9.63
CA ASP A 213 -3.45 -19.87 9.57
C ASP A 213 -2.53 -19.42 10.72
N LEU A 214 -2.39 -18.10 10.92
CA LEU A 214 -1.56 -17.58 12.00
C LEU A 214 -2.09 -17.97 13.39
N LYS A 215 -3.41 -17.95 13.60
CA LYS A 215 -4.03 -18.42 14.86
C LYS A 215 -3.70 -19.89 15.14
N SER A 216 -3.72 -20.73 14.11
CA SER A 216 -3.40 -22.16 14.24
C SER A 216 -1.93 -22.35 14.64
N ARG A 217 -1.01 -21.63 13.97
CA ARG A 217 0.43 -21.63 14.30
C ARG A 217 0.71 -21.09 15.71
N LEU A 218 0.00 -20.03 16.11
CA LEU A 218 0.10 -19.46 17.46
C LEU A 218 -0.31 -20.46 18.53
N LEU A 219 -1.41 -21.19 18.31
CA LEU A 219 -1.86 -22.22 19.24
C LEU A 219 -0.83 -23.35 19.38
N GLU A 220 -0.25 -23.79 18.27
CA GLU A 220 0.79 -24.83 18.27
C GLU A 220 2.04 -24.36 19.02
N ILE A 221 2.54 -23.14 18.74
CA ILE A 221 3.68 -22.56 19.44
C ILE A 221 3.39 -22.44 20.95
N GLN A 222 2.19 -21.97 21.31
CA GLN A 222 1.80 -21.83 22.71
C GLN A 222 1.81 -23.19 23.43
N LEU A 223 1.26 -24.23 22.79
CA LEU A 223 1.28 -25.59 23.34
C LEU A 223 2.71 -26.10 23.52
N GLN A 224 3.59 -25.88 22.55
CA GLN A 224 4.99 -26.30 22.63
C GLN A 224 5.75 -25.55 23.73
N LEU A 225 5.51 -24.25 23.91
CA LEU A 225 6.07 -23.47 25.03
C LEU A 225 5.59 -24.00 26.39
N VAL A 226 4.30 -24.35 26.50
CA VAL A 226 3.76 -24.98 27.72
C VAL A 226 4.46 -26.32 27.98
N VAL A 227 4.64 -27.18 26.98
CA VAL A 227 5.34 -28.46 27.12
C VAL A 227 6.81 -28.25 27.55
N LEU A 228 7.51 -27.27 26.95
CA LEU A 228 8.87 -26.89 27.37
C LEU A 228 8.93 -26.43 28.83
N SER A 229 7.86 -25.77 29.32
CA SER A 229 7.73 -25.34 30.71
C SER A 229 7.39 -26.47 31.68
N MET A 230 6.67 -27.50 31.22
CA MET A 230 6.18 -28.61 32.06
C MET A 230 7.15 -29.79 32.16
N ASN A 231 7.99 -30.02 31.15
CA ASN A 231 8.88 -31.18 31.10
C ASN A 231 9.99 -31.08 32.16
N SER A 232 9.73 -31.51 33.39
CA SER A 232 10.73 -31.64 34.46
C SER A 232 11.18 -33.08 34.72
N LYS A 233 10.68 -34.09 33.98
CA LYS A 233 10.72 -35.49 34.45
C LYS A 233 11.39 -36.58 33.59
N ASN A 234 12.11 -36.27 32.51
CA ASN A 234 12.77 -37.33 31.70
C ASN A 234 14.31 -37.30 31.72
N THR A 235 14.91 -37.00 32.86
CA THR A 235 16.26 -37.51 33.16
C THR A 235 16.13 -38.41 34.39
N LEU A 236 16.18 -39.72 34.13
CA LEU A 236 16.52 -40.72 35.13
C LEU A 236 17.96 -40.42 35.58
N ASP A 237 18.13 -39.57 36.60
CA ASP A 237 19.37 -39.57 37.37
C ASP A 237 19.15 -39.03 38.79
N TYR A 238 19.92 -39.60 39.70
CA TYR A 238 19.77 -39.60 41.15
C TYR A 238 20.07 -38.21 41.77
N GLY A 239 19.13 -37.66 42.57
CA GLY A 239 19.45 -36.62 43.55
C GLY A 239 18.31 -35.68 43.97
N PRO A 240 18.36 -35.08 45.17
CA PRO A 240 17.40 -34.08 45.64
C PRO A 240 17.69 -32.73 44.96
N GLY A 241 17.27 -32.59 43.69
CA GLY A 241 17.54 -31.41 42.85
C GLY A 241 16.40 -31.13 41.87
N PHE A 242 15.18 -31.06 42.38
CA PHE A 242 13.95 -30.93 41.60
C PHE A 242 13.67 -29.44 41.23
N GLN A 243 14.53 -28.79 40.41
CA GLN A 243 14.41 -27.34 40.09
C GLN A 243 14.46 -26.97 38.60
N ALA A 244 14.83 -27.89 37.69
CA ALA A 244 15.09 -27.55 36.30
C ALA A 244 13.88 -27.06 35.48
N GLY A 245 12.65 -27.51 35.82
CA GLY A 245 11.42 -27.08 35.15
C GLY A 245 10.86 -25.76 35.69
N SER A 246 11.05 -25.48 36.98
CA SER A 246 10.65 -24.21 37.59
C SER A 246 11.50 -23.05 37.08
N GLU A 247 12.81 -23.25 36.90
CA GLU A 247 13.74 -22.21 36.41
C GLU A 247 13.29 -21.59 35.08
N PHE A 248 12.98 -22.41 34.06
CA PHE A 248 12.55 -21.88 32.75
C PHE A 248 11.20 -21.15 32.84
N ARG A 249 10.27 -21.66 33.64
CA ARG A 249 8.98 -21.01 33.87
C ARG A 249 9.16 -19.66 34.58
N ASP A 250 10.04 -19.60 35.58
CA ASP A 250 10.34 -18.39 36.34
C ASP A 250 11.03 -17.35 35.45
N ASP A 251 11.92 -17.78 34.55
CA ASP A 251 12.53 -16.93 33.52
C ASP A 251 11.45 -16.37 32.56
N MET A 252 10.51 -17.19 32.08
CA MET A 252 9.37 -16.72 31.28
C MET A 252 8.53 -15.69 32.03
N ILE A 253 8.18 -15.95 33.30
CA ILE A 253 7.42 -15.01 34.13
C ILE A 253 8.19 -13.70 34.28
N THR A 254 9.49 -13.78 34.58
CA THR A 254 10.37 -12.62 34.75
C THR A 254 10.40 -11.78 33.47
N ALA A 255 10.56 -12.41 32.30
CA ALA A 255 10.55 -11.74 31.01
C ALA A 255 9.26 -10.92 30.78
N ILE A 256 8.11 -11.48 31.16
CA ILE A 256 6.80 -10.87 30.99
C ILE A 256 6.58 -9.75 32.02
N SER A 257 6.92 -9.98 33.30
CA SER A 257 6.70 -9.03 34.40
C SER A 257 7.49 -7.73 34.26
N GLN A 258 8.60 -7.73 33.53
CA GLN A 258 9.42 -6.54 33.28
C GLN A 258 8.90 -5.66 32.12
N SER A 259 7.82 -6.07 31.45
CA SER A 259 7.36 -5.46 30.21
C SER A 259 5.95 -4.90 30.29
N SER A 260 5.71 -3.75 29.65
CA SER A 260 4.36 -3.19 29.50
C SER A 260 3.66 -3.86 28.33
N LEU A 261 2.90 -4.92 28.62
CA LEU A 261 2.24 -5.76 27.61
C LEU A 261 0.73 -5.54 27.51
N LEU A 262 0.21 -4.53 28.20
CA LEU A 262 -1.21 -4.18 28.14
C LEU A 262 -1.40 -3.03 27.16
N GLY A 263 -2.23 -3.27 26.16
CA GLY A 263 -2.72 -2.22 25.28
C GLY A 263 -3.66 -1.27 26.01
N LYS A 264 -4.10 -0.22 25.31
CA LYS A 264 -5.04 0.79 25.84
C LYS A 264 -6.35 0.19 26.38
N ASP A 265 -6.75 -0.97 25.87
CA ASP A 265 -7.97 -1.68 26.26
C ASP A 265 -7.73 -2.71 27.38
N ASN A 266 -6.59 -2.67 28.08
CA ASN A 266 -6.14 -3.69 29.03
C ASN A 266 -6.07 -5.11 28.43
N LYS A 267 -5.97 -5.22 27.11
CA LYS A 267 -5.74 -6.49 26.41
C LYS A 267 -4.26 -6.76 26.28
N LEU A 268 -3.88 -8.03 26.39
CA LEU A 268 -2.51 -8.48 26.17
C LEU A 268 -2.09 -8.23 24.71
N LEU A 269 -0.99 -7.52 24.52
CA LEU A 269 -0.36 -7.32 23.23
C LEU A 269 0.42 -8.58 22.87
N LEU A 270 -0.20 -9.46 22.07
CA LEU A 270 0.30 -10.81 21.89
C LEU A 270 1.65 -10.84 21.15
N ALA A 271 1.85 -9.96 20.18
CA ALA A 271 3.15 -9.83 19.51
C ALA A 271 4.25 -9.36 20.47
N GLY A 272 3.94 -8.35 21.31
CA GLY A 272 4.84 -7.89 22.37
C GLY A 272 5.17 -8.97 23.39
N TYR A 273 4.18 -9.77 23.81
CA TYR A 273 4.37 -10.89 24.72
C TYR A 273 5.40 -11.89 24.19
N TYR A 274 5.26 -12.31 22.94
CA TYR A 274 6.22 -13.25 22.33
C TYR A 274 7.58 -12.60 22.08
N ARG A 275 7.64 -11.31 21.77
CA ARG A 275 8.89 -10.57 21.63
C ARG A 275 9.69 -10.56 22.94
N CYS A 276 9.04 -10.32 24.08
CA CYS A 276 9.69 -10.34 25.38
C CYS A 276 10.28 -11.71 25.70
N LEU A 277 9.55 -12.79 25.43
CA LEU A 277 10.07 -14.16 25.58
C LEU A 277 11.28 -14.40 24.66
N PHE A 278 11.19 -13.99 23.40
CA PHE A 278 12.27 -14.17 22.42
C PHE A 278 13.56 -13.41 22.79
N GLN A 279 13.44 -12.21 23.36
CA GLN A 279 14.59 -11.38 23.75
C GLN A 279 15.17 -11.74 25.11
N HIS A 280 14.47 -12.53 25.92
CA HIS A 280 14.93 -12.88 27.25
C HIS A 280 16.18 -13.78 27.24
N GLU A 281 17.08 -13.53 28.18
CA GLU A 281 18.24 -14.36 28.44
C GLU A 281 17.89 -15.43 29.46
N TYR A 282 17.56 -16.62 28.96
CA TYR A 282 17.22 -17.76 29.79
C TYR A 282 18.46 -18.35 30.46
N LYS A 283 18.35 -18.69 31.75
CA LYS A 283 19.42 -19.36 32.51
C LYS A 283 19.72 -20.75 31.94
N ARG A 284 18.68 -21.43 31.46
CA ARG A 284 18.81 -22.70 30.73
C ARG A 284 18.89 -22.49 29.24
N PHE A 285 20.13 -22.50 28.74
CA PHE A 285 20.44 -22.29 27.33
C PHE A 285 19.69 -23.25 26.41
N ASP A 286 19.61 -24.55 26.73
CA ASP A 286 18.98 -25.56 25.86
C ASP A 286 17.47 -25.32 25.64
N ARG A 287 16.74 -24.90 26.68
CA ARG A 287 15.31 -24.59 26.60
C ARG A 287 15.07 -23.20 26.04
N GLY A 288 15.88 -22.23 26.43
CA GLY A 288 15.82 -20.87 25.89
C GLY A 288 16.02 -20.85 24.39
N GLU A 289 17.02 -21.57 23.87
CA GLU A 289 17.27 -21.67 22.43
C GLU A 289 16.12 -22.39 21.71
N LYS A 290 15.57 -23.47 22.28
CA LYS A 290 14.36 -24.10 21.72
C LYS A 290 13.19 -23.11 21.65
N ALA A 291 12.91 -22.37 22.72
CA ALA A 291 11.85 -21.37 22.74
C ALA A 291 12.07 -20.28 21.67
N LYS A 292 13.31 -19.78 21.54
CA LYS A 292 13.66 -18.80 20.50
C LYS A 292 13.48 -19.36 19.08
N LEU A 293 13.86 -20.61 18.83
CA LEU A 293 13.66 -21.27 17.54
C LEU A 293 12.17 -21.40 17.20
N LEU A 294 11.32 -21.69 18.17
CA LEU A 294 9.86 -21.75 17.99
C LEU A 294 9.24 -20.39 17.68
N LEU A 295 9.74 -19.33 18.33
CA LEU A 295 9.21 -17.97 18.19
C LEU A 295 9.73 -17.24 16.94
N LYS A 296 10.90 -17.63 16.42
CA LYS A 296 11.55 -16.97 15.28
C LYS A 296 10.64 -16.82 14.05
N PRO A 297 9.89 -17.84 13.59
CA PRO A 297 9.01 -17.71 12.42
C PRO A 297 7.82 -16.77 12.67
N LEU A 298 7.36 -16.65 13.92
CA LEU A 298 6.24 -15.79 14.30
C LEU A 298 6.64 -14.31 14.34
N LEU A 299 7.88 -14.06 14.79
CA LEU A 299 8.44 -12.73 15.00
C LEU A 299 9.25 -12.19 13.82
N GLY A 300 9.29 -12.94 12.72
CA GLY A 300 9.92 -12.52 11.47
C GLY A 300 9.23 -11.31 10.86
N ASN A 301 10.02 -10.46 10.20
CA ASN A 301 9.55 -9.29 9.49
C ASN A 301 9.57 -9.54 7.98
N LYS A 302 8.40 -9.46 7.33
CA LYS A 302 8.20 -9.63 5.88
C LYS A 302 7.94 -8.31 5.15
N LEU A 303 8.03 -7.18 5.85
CA LEU A 303 8.03 -5.86 5.21
C LEU A 303 9.31 -5.68 4.39
N VAL A 304 9.15 -5.16 3.17
CA VAL A 304 10.24 -4.93 2.20
C VAL A 304 10.48 -3.44 2.01
N LEU A 305 9.41 -2.65 2.02
CA LEU A 305 9.48 -1.21 1.85
C LEU A 305 9.83 -0.51 3.18
N ASP A 306 9.21 -0.92 4.29
CA ASP A 306 9.52 -0.37 5.60
C ASP A 306 10.90 -0.86 6.06
N ARG A 307 11.85 0.08 6.06
CA ARG A 307 13.24 -0.13 6.46
C ARG A 307 13.57 0.49 7.83
N SER A 308 12.56 0.78 8.65
CA SER A 308 12.75 1.35 10.00
C SER A 308 13.48 0.42 10.96
N GLY A 309 13.54 -0.88 10.65
CA GLY A 309 14.16 -1.90 11.50
C GLY A 309 13.31 -2.31 12.71
N VAL A 310 12.10 -1.74 12.86
CA VAL A 310 11.16 -2.09 13.94
C VAL A 310 10.52 -3.44 13.63
N ASN A 311 10.59 -4.37 14.58
CA ASN A 311 10.06 -5.72 14.39
C ASN A 311 8.68 -5.93 15.02
N ALA A 312 8.09 -7.10 14.74
CA ALA A 312 6.86 -7.53 15.39
C ALA A 312 7.00 -7.49 16.92
N GLY A 313 6.05 -6.87 17.61
CA GLY A 313 6.09 -6.69 19.06
C GLY A 313 6.90 -5.47 19.55
N GLU A 314 7.39 -4.61 18.65
CA GLU A 314 8.20 -3.43 19.01
C GLU A 314 7.58 -2.12 18.50
N GLY A 315 7.72 -1.03 19.24
CA GLY A 315 7.32 0.32 18.81
C GLY A 315 5.91 0.41 18.23
N LYS A 316 5.80 0.88 16.98
CA LYS A 316 4.51 0.97 16.25
C LYS A 316 3.89 -0.39 15.89
N TYR A 317 4.64 -1.48 16.02
CA TYR A 317 4.22 -2.86 15.78
C TYR A 317 4.11 -3.68 17.07
N SER A 318 4.00 -3.02 18.23
CA SER A 318 3.84 -3.67 19.55
C SER A 318 2.69 -4.68 19.60
N ASP A 319 1.62 -4.41 18.86
CA ASP A 319 0.47 -5.30 18.69
C ASP A 319 0.35 -5.81 17.25
N SER A 320 1.44 -6.11 16.55
CA SER A 320 1.37 -6.58 15.16
C SER A 320 2.37 -7.69 14.88
N PHE A 321 1.89 -8.73 14.21
CA PHE A 321 2.74 -9.73 13.58
C PHE A 321 3.08 -9.26 12.17
N LEU A 322 4.35 -9.40 11.79
CA LEU A 322 4.87 -8.99 10.49
C LEU A 322 5.29 -10.17 9.63
N CYS A 323 4.92 -11.40 10.03
CA CYS A 323 5.37 -12.65 9.43
C CYS A 323 4.48 -13.15 8.30
N PHE A 324 3.46 -12.38 7.89
CA PHE A 324 2.59 -12.74 6.79
C PHE A 324 3.36 -12.71 5.48
N GLU A 325 3.29 -13.82 4.75
CA GLU A 325 3.94 -13.99 3.46
C GLU A 325 2.90 -14.51 2.47
N LEU A 326 2.78 -13.82 1.34
CA LEU A 326 1.91 -14.23 0.24
C LEU A 326 2.79 -14.61 -0.94
N SER A 327 2.70 -15.86 -1.37
CA SER A 327 3.30 -16.32 -2.62
C SER A 327 2.64 -15.67 -3.83
N ASP A 328 3.28 -15.74 -5.00
CA ASP A 328 2.70 -15.22 -6.25
C ASP A 328 1.40 -15.95 -6.63
N ALA A 329 1.23 -17.20 -6.20
CA ALA A 329 0.02 -18.00 -6.45
C ALA A 329 -1.18 -17.59 -5.57
N GLU A 330 -0.92 -16.91 -4.46
CA GLU A 330 -1.97 -16.44 -3.53
C GLU A 330 -2.44 -15.02 -3.84
N LEU A 331 -1.79 -14.34 -4.78
CA LEU A 331 -2.23 -13.02 -5.23
C LEU A 331 -3.60 -13.13 -5.91
N PRO A 332 -4.52 -12.18 -5.66
CA PRO A 332 -5.89 -12.24 -6.18
C PRO A 332 -5.99 -11.88 -7.69
N TRP A 333 -4.89 -11.95 -8.43
CA TRP A 333 -4.80 -11.75 -9.87
C TRP A 333 -3.74 -12.66 -10.48
N ASP A 334 -3.85 -12.92 -11.79
CA ASP A 334 -2.81 -13.65 -12.53
C ASP A 334 -1.58 -12.76 -12.71
N VAL A 335 -0.45 -13.22 -12.16
CA VAL A 335 0.84 -12.54 -12.21
C VAL A 335 1.47 -12.49 -13.59
N ASN A 336 1.03 -13.35 -14.51
CA ASN A 336 1.54 -13.41 -15.89
C ASN A 336 0.69 -12.59 -16.86
N GLN A 337 -0.46 -12.09 -16.41
CA GLN A 337 -1.34 -11.26 -17.23
C GLN A 337 -0.72 -9.89 -17.48
N ARG A 338 -0.40 -9.58 -18.74
CA ARG A 338 0.21 -8.31 -19.16
C ARG A 338 -0.79 -7.20 -19.52
N VAL A 339 -2.03 -7.58 -19.80
CA VAL A 339 -3.11 -6.66 -20.20
C VAL A 339 -4.28 -6.91 -19.26
N TRP A 340 -4.72 -5.88 -18.53
CA TRP A 340 -5.86 -5.96 -17.63
C TRP A 340 -6.61 -4.65 -17.50
#